data_AF-A0A518RLH1-F1
#
_entry.id   AF-A0A518RLH1-F1
#
_cell.length_a   1.000
_cell.length_b   1.000
_cell.length_c   1.000
_cell.angle_alpha   90.00
_cell.angle_beta   90.00
_cell.angle_gamma   90.00
#
_symmetry.space_group_name_H-M   'P 1'
#
loop_
_entity.id
_entity.type
_entity.pdbx_description
1 polymer ?
#
loop_
_entity_poly.entity_id
_entity_poly.type
_entity_poly.pdbx_seq_one_letter_code
_entity_poly.pdbx_strand_id
1 'polypeptide(L)'
;MAEAKRRLLERAGAVLVGEDGNASVALIACDDPEPVVARLKARGMLLNVADRPDLCDFTLPAIIERDPVTIAIGTGGASAGLAAALRQRIEPLIPAGLGALADALAQAREAIRARWPDGGARRRALGAALAGPLDPLREQDSGAVARWLADAEAPEDRIETIVLTSPDPDDLTLRQARLLAQADRLSHRAEIPAAILDRARADAERIVCDTPPVGLPGLTVDLSPAP
;
A
#
# COMPACT_ATOMS: atom_id res chain seq x y z
N MET A 1 13.29 -22.48 -17.92
CA MET A 1 12.60 -21.19 -17.70
C MET A 1 11.09 -21.28 -17.92
N ALA A 2 10.62 -21.83 -19.05
CA ALA A 2 9.18 -21.93 -19.36
C ALA A 2 8.37 -22.77 -18.34
N GLU A 3 8.87 -23.94 -17.93
CA GLU A 3 8.16 -24.86 -17.00
C GLU A 3 7.92 -24.24 -15.61
N ALA A 4 8.91 -23.51 -15.08
CA ALA A 4 8.79 -22.84 -13.77
C ALA A 4 7.79 -21.68 -13.81
N LYS A 5 7.79 -20.90 -14.90
CA LYS A 5 6.81 -19.83 -15.12
C LYS A 5 5.39 -20.41 -15.28
N ARG A 6 5.24 -21.54 -15.97
CA ARG A 6 3.97 -22.24 -16.14
C ARG A 6 3.32 -22.59 -14.79
N ARG A 7 4.08 -23.25 -13.90
CA ARG A 7 3.60 -23.64 -12.55
C ARG A 7 3.16 -22.45 -11.71
N LEU A 8 3.84 -21.31 -11.84
CA LEU A 8 3.47 -20.08 -11.12
C LEU A 8 2.12 -19.53 -11.59
N LEU A 9 1.88 -19.53 -12.90
CA LEU A 9 0.63 -19.03 -13.49
C LEU A 9 -0.56 -19.92 -13.14
N GLU A 10 -0.38 -21.24 -13.20
CA GLU A 10 -1.42 -22.20 -12.82
C GLU A 10 -1.80 -22.04 -11.34
N ARG A 11 -0.82 -21.85 -10.45
CA ARG A 11 -1.08 -21.55 -9.04
C ARG A 11 -1.86 -20.25 -8.83
N ALA A 12 -1.62 -19.25 -9.69
CA ALA A 12 -2.36 -17.99 -9.68
C ALA A 12 -3.75 -18.08 -10.35
N GLY A 13 -4.18 -19.28 -10.76
CA GLY A 13 -5.48 -19.50 -11.40
C GLY A 13 -5.54 -19.08 -12.87
N ALA A 14 -4.40 -18.88 -13.53
CA ALA A 14 -4.36 -18.54 -14.94
C ALA A 14 -4.77 -19.74 -15.82
N VAL A 15 -5.61 -19.48 -16.83
CA VAL A 15 -5.93 -20.45 -17.88
C VAL A 15 -4.86 -20.35 -18.97
N LEU A 16 -4.07 -21.41 -19.12
CA LEU A 16 -3.02 -21.47 -20.13
C LEU A 16 -3.61 -21.90 -21.46
N VAL A 17 -3.33 -21.14 -22.51
CA VAL A 17 -3.76 -21.43 -23.87
C VAL A 17 -2.57 -21.40 -24.83
N GLY A 18 -2.72 -22.08 -25.96
CA GLY A 18 -1.76 -21.96 -27.07
C GLY A 18 -1.85 -20.59 -27.75
N GLU A 19 -1.00 -20.36 -28.75
CA GLU A 19 -0.92 -19.07 -29.48
C GLU A 19 -2.30 -18.64 -29.99
N ASP A 20 -3.08 -19.55 -30.58
CA ASP A 20 -4.41 -19.26 -31.16
C ASP A 20 -5.53 -19.07 -30.13
N GLY A 21 -5.26 -19.31 -28.85
CA GLY A 21 -6.25 -19.17 -27.78
C GLY A 21 -6.58 -17.71 -27.47
N ASN A 22 -7.73 -17.48 -26.84
CA ASN A 22 -8.12 -16.15 -26.38
C ASN A 22 -7.40 -15.80 -25.07
N ALA A 23 -6.45 -14.87 -25.11
CA ALA A 23 -5.69 -14.43 -23.95
C ALA A 23 -5.36 -12.93 -24.05
N SER A 24 -5.21 -12.28 -22.89
CA SER A 24 -4.84 -10.85 -22.79
C SER A 24 -3.34 -10.63 -22.59
N VAL A 25 -2.61 -11.66 -22.16
CA VAL A 25 -1.18 -11.61 -21.82
C VAL A 25 -0.48 -12.81 -22.44
N ALA A 26 0.71 -12.60 -22.99
CA ALA A 26 1.57 -13.66 -23.51
C ALA A 26 2.97 -13.62 -22.89
N LEU A 27 3.43 -14.80 -22.45
CA LEU A 27 4.78 -15.05 -21.98
C LEU A 27 5.52 -15.86 -23.05
N ILE A 28 6.45 -15.23 -23.74
CA ILE A 28 7.11 -15.79 -24.92
C ILE A 28 8.49 -16.29 -24.50
N ALA A 29 8.80 -17.54 -24.77
CA ALA A 29 10.10 -18.15 -24.52
C ALA A 29 10.45 -19.09 -25.68
N CYS A 30 10.98 -18.52 -26.76
CA CYS A 30 11.41 -19.21 -27.97
C CYS A 30 12.66 -18.54 -28.56
N ASP A 31 13.37 -19.23 -29.44
CA ASP A 31 14.66 -18.77 -29.99
C ASP A 31 14.51 -17.58 -30.96
N ASP A 32 13.44 -17.57 -31.78
CA ASP A 32 13.11 -16.49 -32.72
C ASP A 32 11.76 -15.86 -32.36
N PRO A 33 11.71 -14.96 -31.35
CA PRO A 33 10.46 -14.40 -30.86
C PRO A 33 9.85 -13.33 -31.77
N GLU A 34 10.61 -12.69 -32.65
CA GLU A 34 10.17 -11.54 -33.45
C GLU A 34 8.90 -11.80 -34.28
N PRO A 35 8.76 -12.93 -35.01
CA PRO A 35 7.54 -13.23 -35.75
C PRO A 35 6.33 -13.47 -34.83
N VAL A 36 6.55 -14.10 -33.67
CA VAL A 36 5.51 -14.38 -32.67
C VAL A 36 5.05 -13.06 -32.03
N VAL A 37 6.01 -12.21 -31.65
CA VAL A 37 5.76 -10.87 -31.08
C VAL A 37 4.91 -10.03 -32.04
N ALA A 38 5.25 -10.00 -33.33
CA ALA A 38 4.49 -9.24 -34.32
C ALA A 38 3.02 -9.72 -34.41
N ARG A 39 2.79 -11.03 -34.47
CA ARG A 39 1.43 -11.62 -34.53
C ARG A 39 0.63 -11.35 -33.27
N LEU A 40 1.23 -11.50 -32.09
CA LEU A 40 0.54 -11.29 -30.82
C LEU A 40 0.30 -9.81 -30.50
N LYS A 41 1.22 -8.91 -30.87
CA LYS A 41 0.99 -7.46 -30.81
C LYS A 41 -0.15 -7.01 -31.72
N ALA A 42 -0.26 -7.56 -32.92
CA ALA A 42 -1.38 -7.28 -33.83
C ALA A 42 -2.75 -7.69 -33.24
N ARG A 43 -2.76 -8.59 -32.25
CA ARG A 43 -3.96 -9.00 -31.49
C ARG A 43 -4.21 -8.17 -30.23
N GLY A 44 -3.38 -7.17 -29.94
CA GLY A 44 -3.52 -6.31 -28.77
C GLY A 44 -3.12 -6.96 -27.44
N MET A 45 -2.33 -8.04 -27.47
CA MET A 45 -1.87 -8.72 -26.25
C MET A 45 -0.68 -8.00 -25.61
N LEU A 46 -0.61 -7.99 -24.28
CA LEU A 46 0.57 -7.57 -23.54
C LEU A 46 1.62 -8.68 -23.53
N LEU A 47 2.85 -8.36 -23.91
CA LEU A 47 3.91 -9.36 -24.09
C LEU A 47 4.99 -9.26 -23.01
N ASN A 48 5.49 -10.40 -22.56
CA ASN A 48 6.76 -10.51 -21.84
C ASN A 48 7.59 -11.61 -22.48
N VAL A 49 8.67 -11.20 -23.15
CA VAL A 49 9.59 -12.08 -23.87
C VAL A 49 10.78 -12.39 -22.98
N ALA A 50 11.04 -13.67 -22.73
CA ALA A 50 12.18 -14.11 -21.96
C ALA A 50 13.48 -13.60 -22.60
N ASP A 51 14.37 -13.03 -21.76
CA ASP A 51 15.71 -12.58 -22.14
C ASP A 51 15.75 -11.50 -23.24
N ARG A 52 14.61 -10.88 -23.59
CA ARG A 52 14.49 -9.82 -24.61
C ARG A 52 13.67 -8.63 -24.08
N PRO A 53 14.23 -7.80 -23.17
CA PRO A 53 13.51 -6.71 -22.52
C PRO A 53 12.91 -5.69 -23.50
N ASP A 54 13.58 -5.43 -24.64
CA ASP A 54 13.10 -4.50 -25.67
C ASP A 54 11.82 -4.97 -26.39
N LEU A 55 11.48 -6.26 -26.26
CA LEU A 55 10.27 -6.86 -26.81
C LEU A 55 9.15 -7.00 -25.77
N CYS A 56 9.39 -6.63 -24.52
CA CYS A 56 8.42 -6.71 -23.43
C CYS A 56 7.59 -5.44 -23.30
N ASP A 57 6.28 -5.59 -23.07
CA ASP A 57 5.38 -4.51 -22.67
C ASP A 57 5.26 -4.41 -21.14
N PHE A 58 5.67 -5.45 -20.40
CA PHE A 58 5.67 -5.47 -18.93
C PHE A 58 6.80 -6.35 -18.35
N THR A 59 7.08 -6.15 -17.06
CA THR A 59 8.07 -6.93 -16.28
C THR A 59 7.40 -7.77 -15.20
N LEU A 60 7.97 -8.94 -14.90
CA LEU A 60 7.52 -9.77 -13.77
C LEU A 60 8.24 -9.35 -12.47
N PRO A 61 7.51 -8.98 -11.40
CA PRO A 61 8.11 -8.62 -10.12
C PRO A 61 8.53 -9.85 -9.31
N ALA A 62 9.32 -9.63 -8.26
CA ALA A 62 9.54 -10.60 -7.21
C ALA A 62 8.37 -10.53 -6.21
N ILE A 63 7.72 -11.66 -5.91
CA ILE A 63 6.45 -11.69 -5.15
C ILE A 63 6.64 -12.36 -3.79
N ILE A 64 6.09 -11.75 -2.73
CA ILE A 64 5.84 -12.38 -1.42
C ILE A 64 4.34 -12.57 -1.29
N GLU A 65 3.92 -13.79 -0.96
CA GLU A 65 2.51 -14.18 -0.91
C GLU A 65 2.14 -14.63 0.51
N ARG A 66 1.11 -13.99 1.07
CA ARG A 66 0.43 -14.29 2.33
C ARG A 66 -1.06 -14.12 2.11
N ASP A 67 -1.64 -14.96 1.27
CA ASP A 67 -3.04 -14.88 0.79
C ASP A 67 -4.01 -14.44 1.90
N PRO A 68 -4.81 -13.37 1.73
CA PRO A 68 -5.01 -12.57 0.50
C PRO A 68 -4.03 -11.40 0.29
N VAL A 69 -2.97 -11.29 1.09
CA VAL A 69 -1.98 -10.20 0.98
C VAL A 69 -0.86 -10.56 0.01
N THR A 70 -0.65 -9.70 -0.98
CA THR A 70 0.44 -9.81 -1.97
C THR A 70 1.36 -8.60 -1.91
N ILE A 71 2.68 -8.85 -1.84
CA ILE A 71 3.70 -7.80 -1.95
C ILE A 71 4.50 -8.07 -3.24
N ALA A 72 4.49 -7.10 -4.16
CA ALA A 72 5.23 -7.16 -5.42
C ALA A 72 6.40 -6.17 -5.40
N ILE A 73 7.61 -6.67 -5.64
CA ILE A 73 8.86 -5.89 -5.66
C ILE A 73 9.36 -5.83 -7.10
N GLY A 74 9.38 -4.62 -7.67
CA GLY A 74 9.83 -4.37 -9.04
C GLY A 74 10.99 -3.37 -9.09
N THR A 75 11.80 -3.47 -10.13
CA THR A 75 12.90 -2.53 -10.43
C THR A 75 12.70 -1.81 -11.78
N GLY A 76 11.50 -1.88 -12.35
CA GLY A 76 11.22 -1.33 -13.68
C GLY A 76 12.08 -1.96 -14.79
N GLY A 77 12.52 -3.21 -14.61
CA GLY A 77 13.41 -3.91 -15.54
C GLY A 77 14.91 -3.66 -15.33
N ALA A 78 15.32 -2.75 -14.43
CA ALA A 78 16.72 -2.41 -14.22
C ALA A 78 17.55 -3.58 -13.66
N SER A 79 16.99 -4.38 -12.76
CA SER A 79 17.69 -5.56 -12.21
C SER A 79 16.72 -6.54 -11.55
N ALA A 80 16.55 -7.72 -12.16
CA ALA A 80 15.80 -8.82 -11.57
C ALA A 80 16.51 -9.38 -10.31
N GLY A 81 17.84 -9.38 -10.30
CA GLY A 81 18.65 -9.82 -9.16
C GLY A 81 18.44 -8.94 -7.92
N LEU A 82 18.35 -7.61 -8.09
CA LEU A 82 18.04 -6.69 -7.00
C LEU A 82 16.64 -6.95 -6.43
N ALA A 83 15.62 -7.12 -7.29
CA ALA A 83 14.27 -7.44 -6.84
C ALA A 83 14.24 -8.75 -6.04
N ALA A 84 14.95 -9.78 -6.50
CA ALA A 84 15.05 -11.06 -5.79
C ALA A 84 15.76 -10.93 -4.44
N ALA A 85 16.86 -10.16 -4.36
CA ALA A 85 17.59 -9.91 -3.12
C ALA A 85 16.76 -9.12 -2.09
N LEU A 86 16.00 -8.12 -2.54
CA LEU A 86 15.05 -7.40 -1.69
C LEU A 86 13.96 -8.32 -1.16
N ARG A 87 13.36 -9.15 -2.03
CA ARG A 87 12.36 -10.16 -1.64
C ARG A 87 12.89 -11.07 -0.54
N GLN A 88 14.09 -11.62 -0.72
CA GLN A 88 14.73 -12.52 0.27
C GLN A 88 14.98 -11.84 1.62
N ARG A 89 15.20 -10.52 1.64
CA ARG A 89 15.41 -9.75 2.89
C ARG A 89 14.11 -9.34 3.57
N ILE A 90 13.07 -9.04 2.79
CA ILE A 90 11.77 -8.60 3.30
C ILE A 90 10.92 -9.78 3.76
N GLU A 91 10.91 -10.89 3.01
CA GLU A 91 10.06 -12.05 3.29
C GLU A 91 10.14 -12.59 4.73
N PRO A 92 11.32 -12.67 5.38
CA PRO A 92 11.42 -13.08 6.78
C PRO A 92 10.77 -12.11 7.77
N LEU A 93 10.59 -10.85 7.40
CA LEU A 93 9.93 -9.82 8.22
C LEU A 93 8.40 -9.90 8.14
N ILE A 94 7.86 -10.66 7.18
CA ILE A 94 6.42 -10.77 6.93
C ILE A 94 5.89 -12.05 7.58
N PRO A 95 5.08 -11.94 8.67
CA PRO A 95 4.52 -13.09 9.37
C PRO A 95 3.75 -14.03 8.45
N ALA A 96 3.73 -15.32 8.78
CA ALA A 96 2.95 -16.30 8.04
C ALA A 96 1.44 -16.05 8.21
N GLY A 97 1.00 -15.61 9.40
CA GLY A 97 -0.39 -15.32 9.73
C GLY A 97 -0.96 -14.01 9.18
N LEU A 98 -0.20 -13.22 8.40
CA LEU A 98 -0.67 -11.94 7.87
C LEU A 98 -1.94 -12.08 7.02
N GLY A 99 -2.06 -13.17 6.27
CA GLY A 99 -3.27 -13.51 5.52
C GLY A 99 -4.51 -13.64 6.41
N ALA A 100 -4.37 -14.36 7.53
CA ALA A 100 -5.46 -14.55 8.49
C ALA A 100 -5.89 -13.23 9.16
N LEU A 101 -4.96 -12.30 9.40
CA LEU A 101 -5.30 -10.95 9.87
C LEU A 101 -6.13 -10.20 8.83
N ALA A 102 -5.74 -10.27 7.55
CA ALA A 102 -6.48 -9.62 6.47
C ALA A 102 -7.90 -10.18 6.32
N ASP A 103 -8.05 -11.50 6.39
CA ASP A 103 -9.35 -12.17 6.36
C ASP A 103 -10.21 -11.80 7.57
N ALA A 104 -9.63 -11.77 8.77
CA ALA A 104 -10.34 -11.38 9.99
C ALA A 104 -10.85 -9.93 9.90
N LEU A 105 -10.03 -9.00 9.39
CA LEU A 105 -10.45 -7.61 9.14
C LEU A 105 -11.54 -7.52 8.06
N ALA A 106 -11.47 -8.34 7.01
CA ALA A 106 -12.48 -8.39 5.96
C ALA A 106 -13.83 -8.91 6.49
N GLN A 107 -13.82 -9.97 7.29
CA GLN A 107 -15.01 -10.53 7.94
C GLN A 107 -15.61 -9.55 8.95
N ALA A 108 -14.77 -8.80 9.66
CA ALA A 108 -15.21 -7.81 10.64
C ALA A 108 -15.67 -6.47 10.03
N ARG A 109 -15.63 -6.32 8.69
CA ARG A 109 -15.89 -5.05 7.99
C ARG A 109 -17.21 -4.39 8.39
N GLU A 110 -18.30 -5.17 8.47
CA GLU A 110 -19.61 -4.63 8.83
C GLU A 110 -19.68 -4.25 10.31
N ALA A 111 -19.04 -5.01 11.21
CA ALA A 111 -18.94 -4.66 12.62
C ALA A 111 -18.13 -3.37 12.83
N ILE A 112 -17.01 -3.22 12.10
CA ILE A 112 -16.19 -1.99 12.10
C ILE A 112 -17.03 -0.79 11.63
N ARG A 113 -17.82 -0.95 10.56
CA ARG A 113 -18.69 0.11 10.03
C ARG A 113 -19.83 0.47 10.99
N ALA A 114 -20.42 -0.51 11.66
CA ALA A 114 -21.45 -0.28 12.67
C ALA A 114 -20.88 0.45 13.90
N ARG A 115 -19.66 0.07 14.33
CA ARG A 115 -18.98 0.67 15.48
C ARG A 115 -18.53 2.11 15.21
N TRP A 116 -18.01 2.37 14.01
CA TRP A 116 -17.62 3.70 13.55
C TRP A 116 -18.28 4.01 12.20
N PRO A 117 -19.49 4.59 12.21
CA PRO A 117 -20.20 4.98 11.00
C PRO A 117 -19.44 6.06 10.22
N ASP A 118 -18.87 7.04 10.93
CA ASP A 118 -18.03 8.08 10.36
C ASP A 118 -16.74 7.51 9.73
N GLY A 119 -16.45 7.97 8.51
CA GLY A 119 -15.31 7.48 7.73
C GLY A 119 -13.95 7.88 8.32
N GLY A 120 -13.84 9.08 8.88
CA GLY A 120 -12.62 9.57 9.51
C GLY A 120 -12.31 8.80 10.79
N ALA A 121 -13.30 8.69 11.69
CA ALA A 121 -13.19 7.92 12.93
C ALA A 121 -12.81 6.46 12.66
N ARG A 122 -13.48 5.81 11.71
CA ARG A 122 -13.16 4.43 11.32
C ARG A 122 -11.71 4.27 10.84
N ARG A 123 -11.22 5.23 10.05
CA ARG A 123 -9.84 5.23 9.54
C ARG A 123 -8.82 5.44 10.65
N ARG A 124 -9.05 6.38 11.57
CA ARG A 124 -8.18 6.58 12.74
C ARG A 124 -8.15 5.36 13.64
N ALA A 125 -9.30 4.74 13.90
CA ALA A 125 -9.39 3.51 14.69
C ALA A 125 -8.57 2.37 14.05
N LEU A 126 -8.74 2.13 12.75
CA LEU A 126 -7.96 1.14 12.01
C LEU A 126 -6.46 1.47 11.97
N GLY A 127 -6.11 2.74 11.73
CA GLY A 127 -4.71 3.19 11.70
C GLY A 127 -4.03 3.00 13.06
N ALA A 128 -4.69 3.35 14.16
CA ALA A 128 -4.20 3.13 15.51
C ALA A 128 -4.06 1.63 15.83
N ALA A 129 -5.01 0.81 15.38
CA ALA A 129 -4.97 -0.64 15.54
C ALA A 129 -3.76 -1.25 14.82
N LEU A 130 -3.58 -0.92 13.54
CA LEU A 130 -2.50 -1.43 12.68
C LEU A 130 -1.11 -0.88 13.07
N ALA A 131 -1.05 0.23 13.81
CA ALA A 131 0.18 0.74 14.41
C ALA A 131 0.42 0.21 15.84
N GLY A 132 -0.48 -0.64 16.35
CA GLY A 132 -0.46 -1.11 17.73
C GLY A 132 -0.96 -2.56 17.87
N PRO A 133 -2.14 -2.80 18.46
CA PRO A 133 -2.59 -4.15 18.81
C PRO A 133 -2.74 -5.10 17.62
N LEU A 134 -2.97 -4.58 16.41
CA LEU A 134 -3.11 -5.34 15.16
C LEU A 134 -1.93 -5.10 14.20
N ASP A 135 -0.73 -4.83 14.72
CA ASP A 135 0.47 -4.63 13.89
C ASP A 135 0.68 -5.81 12.91
N PRO A 136 0.66 -5.56 11.58
CA PRO A 136 0.76 -6.61 10.56
C PRO A 136 2.13 -7.28 10.51
N LEU A 137 3.16 -6.69 11.14
CA LEU A 137 4.50 -7.28 11.21
C LEU A 137 4.69 -8.15 12.46
N ARG A 138 3.64 -8.36 13.24
CA ARG A 138 3.62 -9.26 14.41
C ARG A 138 2.68 -10.43 14.15
N GLU A 139 2.98 -11.58 14.76
CA GLU A 139 2.06 -12.71 14.75
C GLU A 139 0.81 -12.37 15.57
N GLN A 140 -0.36 -12.68 15.01
CA GLN A 140 -1.66 -12.37 15.59
C GLN A 140 -2.39 -13.67 15.90
N ASP A 141 -3.07 -13.75 17.05
CA ASP A 141 -4.01 -14.84 17.28
C ASP A 141 -5.37 -14.56 16.62
N SER A 142 -6.18 -15.60 16.47
CA SER A 142 -7.48 -15.54 15.80
C SER A 142 -8.50 -14.61 16.47
N GLY A 143 -8.30 -14.25 17.73
CA GLY A 143 -9.19 -13.36 18.49
C GLY A 143 -8.74 -11.91 18.51
N ALA A 144 -7.60 -11.56 17.89
CA ALA A 144 -7.04 -10.21 17.96
C ALA A 144 -8.01 -9.12 17.45
N VAL A 145 -8.60 -9.32 16.26
CA VAL A 145 -9.54 -8.35 15.67
C VAL A 145 -10.82 -8.21 16.51
N ALA A 146 -11.34 -9.32 17.03
CA ALA A 146 -12.56 -9.31 17.86
C ALA A 146 -12.34 -8.59 19.19
N ARG A 147 -11.20 -8.83 19.86
CA ARG A 147 -10.83 -8.13 21.09
C ARG A 147 -10.60 -6.64 20.85
N TRP A 148 -9.85 -6.31 19.80
CA TRP A 148 -9.68 -4.91 19.40
C TRP A 148 -11.02 -4.22 19.18
N LEU A 149 -11.97 -4.85 18.46
CA LEU A 149 -13.29 -4.25 18.23
C LEU A 149 -14.11 -4.04 19.51
N ALA A 150 -14.00 -4.95 20.48
CA ALA A 150 -14.70 -4.87 21.75
C ALA A 150 -14.10 -3.76 22.65
N ASP A 151 -12.77 -3.68 22.69
CA ASP A 151 -12.05 -2.81 23.63
C ASP A 151 -11.71 -1.44 23.03
N ALA A 152 -11.81 -1.27 21.71
CA ALA A 152 -11.43 -0.01 21.06
C ALA A 152 -12.32 1.15 21.54
N GLU A 153 -11.65 2.10 22.18
CA GLU A 153 -12.23 3.39 22.50
C GLU A 153 -12.51 4.18 21.21
N ALA A 154 -13.49 5.08 21.28
CA ALA A 154 -13.75 5.98 20.16
C ALA A 154 -12.52 6.88 19.97
N PRO A 155 -11.97 6.99 18.76
CA PRO A 155 -10.83 7.87 18.53
C PRO A 155 -11.25 9.31 18.80
N GLU A 156 -10.63 9.91 19.82
CA GLU A 156 -10.95 11.27 20.25
C GLU A 156 -10.70 12.30 19.13
N ASP A 157 -11.61 13.25 19.05
CA ASP A 157 -11.47 14.46 18.26
C ASP A 157 -10.44 15.36 18.95
N ARG A 158 -9.35 15.68 18.27
CA ARG A 158 -8.26 16.45 18.87
C ARG A 158 -7.51 17.28 17.85
N ILE A 159 -6.88 18.32 18.36
CA ILE A 159 -5.97 19.18 17.61
C ILE A 159 -4.56 18.93 18.12
N GLU A 160 -3.64 18.60 17.21
CA GLU A 160 -2.23 18.43 17.49
C GLU A 160 -1.44 19.53 16.80
N THR A 161 -0.78 20.38 17.56
CA THR A 161 0.05 21.46 17.02
C THR A 161 1.46 20.95 16.74
N ILE A 162 1.95 21.22 15.54
CA ILE A 162 3.33 21.01 15.11
C ILE A 162 3.94 22.37 14.82
N VAL A 163 4.91 22.75 15.66
CA VAL A 163 5.80 23.88 15.37
C VAL A 163 6.93 23.38 14.48
N LEU A 164 7.00 23.90 13.25
CA LEU A 164 8.04 23.54 12.28
C LEU A 164 9.32 24.28 12.60
N THR A 165 10.42 23.52 12.71
CA THR A 165 11.76 24.08 12.92
C THR A 165 12.50 24.35 11.62
N SER A 166 11.98 23.87 10.49
CA SER A 166 12.59 23.92 9.16
C SER A 166 11.51 23.83 8.08
N PRO A 167 11.73 24.43 6.89
CA PRO A 167 10.87 24.21 5.73
C PRO A 167 11.14 22.87 5.01
N ASP A 168 12.20 22.14 5.39
CA ASP A 168 12.53 20.84 4.81
C ASP A 168 11.64 19.73 5.42
N PRO A 169 10.85 19.00 4.62
CA PRO A 169 10.03 17.93 5.13
C PRO A 169 10.81 16.70 5.64
N ASP A 170 12.10 16.59 5.35
CA ASP A 170 12.95 15.52 5.86
C ASP A 170 13.45 15.80 7.30
N ASP A 171 13.29 17.05 7.78
CA ASP A 171 13.53 17.43 9.18
C ASP A 171 12.33 17.09 10.10
N LEU A 172 11.23 16.58 9.55
CA LEU A 172 10.10 16.11 10.34
C LEU A 172 10.52 14.92 11.20
N THR A 173 10.26 15.01 12.50
CA THR A 173 10.40 13.86 13.39
C THR A 173 9.45 12.73 12.97
N LEU A 174 9.80 11.49 13.33
CA LEU A 174 8.93 10.33 13.09
C LEU A 174 7.52 10.52 13.69
N ARG A 175 7.40 11.23 14.82
CA ARG A 175 6.09 11.56 15.42
C ARG A 175 5.29 12.51 14.53
N GLN A 176 5.91 13.59 14.05
CA GLN A 176 5.25 14.58 13.20
C GLN A 176 4.81 13.96 11.86
N ALA A 177 5.69 13.18 11.22
CA ALA A 177 5.36 12.46 9.99
C ALA A 177 4.16 11.50 10.18
N ARG A 178 4.13 10.76 11.31
CA ARG A 178 2.99 9.89 11.65
C ARG A 178 1.70 10.67 11.89
N LEU A 179 1.77 11.83 12.54
CA LEU A 179 0.60 12.68 12.76
C LEU A 179 0.03 13.20 11.42
N LEU A 180 0.90 13.70 10.54
CA LEU A 180 0.51 14.17 9.20
C LEU A 180 -0.14 13.05 8.37
N ALA A 181 0.44 11.85 8.38
CA ALA A 181 -0.11 10.69 7.68
C ALA A 181 -1.48 10.24 8.21
N GLN A 182 -1.82 10.58 9.46
CA GLN A 182 -3.11 10.25 10.08
C GLN A 182 -4.13 11.38 10.01
N ALA A 183 -3.69 12.62 9.76
CA ALA A 183 -4.51 13.82 9.82
C ALA A 183 -5.73 13.74 8.90
N ASP A 184 -6.89 14.09 9.45
CA ASP A 184 -8.09 14.33 8.63
C ASP A 184 -8.07 15.71 7.99
N ARG A 185 -7.34 16.62 8.64
CA ARG A 185 -7.32 18.03 8.31
C ARG A 185 -5.98 18.63 8.68
N LEU A 186 -5.48 19.50 7.82
CA LEU A 186 -4.36 20.37 8.11
C LEU A 186 -4.88 21.79 8.29
N SER A 187 -4.63 22.38 9.45
CA SER A 187 -4.71 23.83 9.64
C SER A 187 -3.31 24.38 9.49
N HIS A 188 -3.11 25.36 8.62
CA HIS A 188 -1.75 25.84 8.35
C HIS A 188 -1.73 27.31 7.95
N ARG A 189 -0.56 27.93 8.13
CA ARG A 189 -0.32 29.32 7.73
C ARG A 189 0.04 29.33 6.24
N ALA A 190 -0.19 30.45 5.57
CA ALA A 190 0.04 30.57 4.13
C ALA A 190 1.51 30.31 3.72
N GLU A 191 2.44 30.53 4.66
CA GLU A 191 3.88 30.36 4.49
C GLU A 191 4.38 28.91 4.64
N ILE A 192 3.54 27.97 5.06
CA ILE A 192 3.95 26.58 5.27
C ILE A 192 4.24 25.92 3.90
N PRO A 193 5.44 25.35 3.68
CA PRO A 193 5.82 24.77 2.40
C PRO A 193 4.92 23.62 1.96
N ALA A 194 4.56 23.59 0.67
CA ALA A 194 3.76 22.52 0.08
C ALA A 194 4.38 21.12 0.30
N ALA A 195 5.72 21.02 0.26
CA ALA A 195 6.44 19.76 0.47
C ALA A 195 6.18 19.12 1.86
N ILE A 196 5.86 19.93 2.88
CA ILE A 196 5.44 19.46 4.21
C ILE A 196 3.96 19.08 4.20
N LEU A 197 3.10 19.89 3.57
CA LEU A 197 1.67 19.60 3.43
C LEU A 197 1.42 18.29 2.68
N ASP A 198 2.28 17.97 1.71
CA ASP A 198 2.22 16.75 0.88
C ASP A 198 2.66 15.50 1.63
N ARG A 199 3.18 15.63 2.87
CA ARG A 199 3.42 14.48 3.78
C ARG A 199 2.14 14.00 4.46
N ALA A 200 1.07 14.79 4.41
CA ALA A 200 -0.24 14.33 4.82
C ALA A 200 -0.90 13.45 3.76
N ARG A 201 -2.04 12.87 4.11
CA ARG A 201 -2.85 12.10 3.15
C ARG A 201 -3.30 13.01 2.00
N ALA A 202 -3.36 12.45 0.79
CA ALA A 202 -3.83 13.16 -0.39
C ALA A 202 -5.29 13.65 -0.26
N ASP A 203 -6.10 13.01 0.60
CA ASP A 203 -7.50 13.35 0.86
C ASP A 203 -7.73 14.15 2.15
N ALA A 204 -6.66 14.56 2.85
CA ALA A 204 -6.77 15.40 4.04
C ALA A 204 -7.19 16.83 3.64
N GLU A 205 -8.20 17.38 4.31
CA GLU A 205 -8.69 18.73 4.02
C GLU A 205 -7.65 19.77 4.47
N ARG A 206 -7.34 20.75 3.60
CA ARG A 206 -6.35 21.79 3.89
C ARG A 206 -7.06 23.11 4.15
N ILE A 207 -6.86 23.69 5.32
CA ILE A 207 -7.43 24.96 5.74
C ILE A 207 -6.29 25.94 6.01
N VAL A 208 -6.28 27.03 5.25
CA VAL A 208 -5.38 28.16 5.51
C VAL A 208 -6.00 29.02 6.60
N CYS A 209 -5.36 29.11 7.78
CA CYS A 209 -5.84 29.89 8.91
C CYS A 209 -4.73 30.19 9.92
N ASP A 210 -4.88 31.28 10.67
CA ASP A 210 -3.95 31.63 11.76
C ASP A 210 -4.23 30.83 13.05
N THR A 211 -5.51 30.55 13.29
CA THR A 211 -6.01 29.76 14.43
C THR A 211 -6.80 28.57 13.91
N PRO A 212 -6.48 27.33 14.34
CA PRO A 212 -7.18 26.14 13.86
C PRO A 212 -8.65 26.14 14.32
N PRO A 213 -9.61 25.77 13.45
CA PRO A 213 -11.00 25.60 13.85
C PRO A 213 -11.14 24.51 14.91
N VAL A 214 -11.87 24.81 15.98
CA VAL A 214 -12.12 23.91 17.11
C VAL A 214 -13.45 23.17 16.97
N GLY A 215 -13.55 22.00 17.63
CA GLY A 215 -14.79 21.21 17.65
C GLY A 215 -15.12 20.48 16.35
N LEU A 216 -14.17 20.43 15.40
CA LEU A 216 -14.30 19.60 14.21
C LEU A 216 -14.01 18.13 14.56
N PRO A 217 -14.77 17.18 13.98
CA PRO A 217 -14.52 15.78 14.22
C PRO A 217 -13.18 15.37 13.63
N GLY A 218 -12.47 14.54 14.38
CA GLY A 218 -11.23 13.89 14.00
C GLY A 218 -9.94 14.58 14.36
N LEU A 219 -8.88 14.20 13.66
CA LEU A 219 -7.54 14.70 13.92
C LEU A 219 -7.26 15.90 13.03
N THR A 220 -7.17 17.08 13.64
CA THR A 220 -6.65 18.28 12.99
C THR A 220 -5.19 18.45 13.38
N VAL A 221 -4.30 18.51 12.40
CA VAL A 221 -2.89 18.88 12.63
C VAL A 221 -2.73 20.35 12.31
N ASP A 222 -2.37 21.14 13.32
CA ASP A 222 -2.11 22.58 13.19
C ASP A 222 -0.61 22.82 12.96
N LEU A 223 -0.23 23.26 11.76
CA LEU A 223 1.15 23.48 11.35
C LEU A 223 1.52 24.97 11.51
N SER A 224 2.32 25.28 12.52
CA SER A 224 2.79 26.65 12.78
C SER A 224 4.28 26.80 12.42
N PRO A 225 4.70 27.93 11.85
CA PRO A 225 6.13 28.24 11.75
C PRO A 225 6.71 28.38 13.16
N ALA A 226 8.03 28.16 13.30
CA ALA A 226 8.74 28.62 14.48
C ALA A 226 8.63 30.15 14.59
N PRO A 227 8.47 30.70 15.80
CA PRO A 227 8.42 32.14 16.04
C PRO A 227 9.73 32.85 15.69
#